data_AF-A0A549SZ56-F1
#
_entry.id   AF-A0A549SZ56-F1
#
_cell.length_a   1.000
_cell.length_b   1.000
_cell.length_c   1.000
_cell.angle_alpha   90.00
_cell.angle_beta   90.00
_cell.angle_gamma   90.00
#
_symmetry.space_group_name_H-M   'P 1'
#
loop_
_entity.id
_entity.type
_entity.pdbx_description
1 polymer ?
#
loop_
_entity_poly.entity_id
_entity_poly.type
_entity_poly.pdbx_seq_one_letter_code
_entity_poly.pdbx_strand_id
1 'polypeptide(L)'
;IGLTGRKPQEAAGQAYSAPTRTYYRDGYWALQALLFLEPQVVRGQIDLLATGIQPDGEAPSGVILTGPKQGEEWERFRVNSAEYKMEHLRSTDWWSDHFDSPLFFILTIGDYIRVTGDMTALSDHWKTVAAIFRRYQGFDVYGTGLAVKPRHDRDWADNVYRHGYVAYDVGLWIGALDVIATQGAALDAALAGEARALAEKARANLDEAMLTPGGWYQDYGLKGEFVEDHLTLDSLTLLRFDAVSADRARTVLGHAERLLETRNNDRQPYGDWGVMCAWPPFKRPADTRAKSAFAYRYHNGADWPYLSGLYAEQRLKFGLGGWDYPLTRWWRTSLENGWIGSVEYFSPPFARGSLLQGWTGMHAAAILEHRATIETAIAAGRVAD
;
A
#
# COMPACT_ATOMS: atom_id res chain seq x y z
N ILE A 1 21.28 0.42 -30.02
CA ILE A 1 19.94 0.89 -30.46
C ILE A 1 19.40 1.74 -29.33
N GLY A 2 19.54 3.06 -29.45
CA GLY A 2 19.28 4.01 -28.35
C GLY A 2 17.79 4.20 -28.10
N LEU A 3 17.36 3.99 -26.85
CA LEU A 3 16.05 4.34 -26.35
C LEU A 3 16.10 5.77 -25.80
N THR A 4 16.07 6.76 -26.69
CA THR A 4 15.80 8.15 -26.31
C THR A 4 14.30 8.41 -26.52
N GLY A 5 13.56 8.62 -25.43
CA GLY A 5 12.28 9.34 -25.48
C GLY A 5 11.02 8.67 -24.91
N ARG A 6 11.06 7.46 -24.34
CA ARG A 6 9.90 6.90 -23.62
C ARG A 6 10.21 6.72 -22.14
N LYS A 7 9.50 7.45 -21.28
CA LYS A 7 9.49 7.19 -19.83
C LYS A 7 8.99 5.75 -19.61
N PRO A 8 9.66 4.92 -18.78
CA PRO A 8 9.17 3.60 -18.41
C PRO A 8 7.76 3.66 -17.82
N GLN A 9 6.97 2.61 -17.98
CA GLN A 9 5.59 2.52 -17.50
C GLN A 9 5.36 1.16 -16.85
N GLU A 10 4.64 1.16 -15.73
CA GLU A 10 4.20 -0.08 -15.08
C GLU A 10 2.67 -0.17 -15.11
N ALA A 11 2.17 -1.26 -15.68
CA ALA A 11 0.76 -1.63 -15.61
C ALA A 11 0.52 -2.50 -14.38
N ALA A 12 -0.63 -2.35 -13.73
CA ALA A 12 -1.02 -3.16 -12.57
C ALA A 12 -1.06 -4.67 -12.91
N GLY A 13 -1.54 -5.01 -14.11
CA GLY A 13 -1.43 -6.35 -14.72
C GLY A 13 -2.27 -6.48 -16.00
N GLN A 14 -2.45 -7.69 -16.53
CA GLN A 14 -2.96 -7.89 -17.89
C GLN A 14 -4.35 -7.27 -18.16
N ALA A 15 -5.25 -7.35 -17.17
CA ALA A 15 -6.61 -6.80 -17.25
C ALA A 15 -6.68 -5.25 -17.18
N TYR A 16 -5.57 -4.57 -16.92
CA TYR A 16 -5.51 -3.13 -16.63
C TYR A 16 -4.95 -2.30 -17.79
N SER A 17 -5.03 -2.80 -19.02
CA SER A 17 -4.34 -2.25 -20.19
C SER A 17 -5.09 -1.13 -20.94
N ALA A 18 -6.36 -0.87 -20.65
CA ALA A 18 -7.15 0.16 -21.33
C ALA A 18 -8.05 0.97 -20.37
N PRO A 19 -7.97 2.32 -20.37
CA PRO A 19 -6.89 3.10 -20.94
C PRO A 19 -5.55 2.75 -20.27
N THR A 20 -4.44 2.84 -21.01
CA THR A 20 -3.09 2.66 -20.47
C THR A 20 -2.89 3.64 -19.32
N ARG A 21 -2.38 3.17 -18.19
CA ARG A 21 -2.25 3.95 -16.97
C ARG A 21 -1.21 3.35 -16.05
N THR A 22 -0.72 4.18 -15.14
CA THR A 22 0.12 3.75 -14.03
C THR A 22 -0.51 4.20 -12.71
N TYR A 23 -0.20 3.50 -11.63
CA TYR A 23 -0.84 3.67 -10.33
C TYR A 23 0.17 4.07 -9.27
N TYR A 24 -0.26 4.88 -8.30
CA TYR A 24 0.60 5.26 -7.17
C TYR A 24 0.90 4.05 -6.29
N ARG A 25 -0.15 3.34 -5.85
CA ARG A 25 -0.05 2.17 -4.98
C ARG A 25 0.64 0.99 -5.67
N ASP A 26 0.10 0.53 -6.78
CA ASP A 26 0.59 -0.67 -7.46
C ASP A 26 2.03 -0.45 -7.95
N GLY A 27 2.32 0.77 -8.45
CA GLY A 27 3.66 1.21 -8.78
C GLY A 27 4.57 1.17 -7.56
N TYR A 28 4.20 1.77 -6.43
CA TYR A 28 5.04 1.78 -5.22
C TYR A 28 5.53 0.38 -4.84
N TRP A 29 4.64 -0.62 -4.79
CA TRP A 29 4.98 -1.99 -4.40
C TRP A 29 5.80 -2.74 -5.47
N ALA A 30 5.57 -2.46 -6.75
CA ALA A 30 6.35 -3.04 -7.85
C ALA A 30 7.78 -2.46 -7.90
N LEU A 31 7.92 -1.14 -7.75
CA LEU A 31 9.17 -0.40 -7.84
C LEU A 31 10.19 -0.79 -6.75
N GLN A 32 9.75 -1.36 -5.62
CA GLN A 32 10.64 -1.74 -4.53
C GLN A 32 11.80 -2.64 -4.99
N ALA A 33 11.54 -3.58 -5.91
CA ALA A 33 12.59 -4.43 -6.46
C ALA A 33 13.50 -3.67 -7.44
N LEU A 34 12.96 -2.69 -8.17
CA LEU A 34 13.71 -1.90 -9.14
C LEU A 34 14.68 -0.92 -8.48
N LEU A 35 14.44 -0.50 -7.23
CA LEU A 35 15.39 0.32 -6.48
C LEU A 35 16.80 -0.30 -6.43
N PHE A 36 16.90 -1.63 -6.36
CA PHE A 36 18.19 -2.34 -6.29
C PHE A 36 18.91 -2.50 -7.64
N LEU A 37 18.18 -2.33 -8.75
CA LEU A 37 18.67 -2.72 -10.07
C LEU A 37 18.69 -1.55 -11.06
N GLU A 38 17.59 -0.80 -11.12
CA GLU A 38 17.34 0.25 -12.10
C GLU A 38 16.66 1.47 -11.44
N PRO A 39 17.30 2.12 -10.45
CA PRO A 39 16.68 3.25 -9.73
C PRO A 39 16.29 4.41 -10.66
N GLN A 40 16.91 4.54 -11.84
CA GLN A 40 16.52 5.54 -12.83
C GLN A 40 15.11 5.33 -13.41
N VAL A 41 14.63 4.07 -13.44
CA VAL A 41 13.23 3.77 -13.77
C VAL A 41 12.30 4.33 -12.70
N VAL A 42 12.66 4.15 -11.42
CA VAL A 42 11.93 4.72 -10.28
C VAL A 42 11.89 6.23 -10.36
N ARG A 43 13.00 6.88 -10.73
CA ARG A 43 13.02 8.33 -10.96
C ARG A 43 12.05 8.77 -12.05
N GLY A 44 12.04 8.07 -13.19
CA GLY A 44 11.11 8.33 -14.28
C GLY A 44 9.64 8.18 -13.87
N GLN A 45 9.34 7.21 -12.99
CA GLN A 45 8.01 6.99 -12.42
C GLN A 45 7.60 8.10 -11.45
N ILE A 46 8.51 8.60 -10.60
CA ILE A 46 8.26 9.77 -9.74
C ILE A 46 7.85 10.97 -10.61
N ASP A 47 8.65 11.31 -11.62
CA ASP A 47 8.36 12.45 -12.50
C ASP A 47 7.05 12.28 -13.29
N LEU A 48 6.63 11.04 -13.53
CA LEU A 48 5.37 10.73 -14.21
C LEU A 48 4.17 10.89 -13.27
N LEU A 49 4.24 10.30 -12.07
CA LEU A 49 3.20 10.40 -11.05
C LEU A 49 2.97 11.84 -10.60
N ALA A 50 4.02 12.65 -10.51
CA ALA A 50 3.92 14.07 -10.18
C ALA A 50 2.92 14.83 -11.08
N THR A 51 2.72 14.39 -12.33
CA THR A 51 1.79 15.03 -13.27
C THR A 51 0.31 14.84 -12.92
N GLY A 52 -0.02 13.85 -12.10
CA GLY A 52 -1.38 13.58 -11.63
C GLY A 52 -1.76 14.31 -10.34
N ILE A 53 -0.79 14.91 -9.64
CA ILE A 53 -1.03 15.55 -8.35
C ILE A 53 -1.50 16.99 -8.56
N GLN A 54 -2.60 17.33 -7.90
CA GLN A 54 -3.24 18.62 -8.01
C GLN A 54 -2.54 19.68 -7.14
N PRO A 55 -2.76 20.99 -7.41
CA PRO A 55 -2.14 22.05 -6.62
C PRO A 55 -2.44 22.02 -5.11
N ASP A 56 -3.54 21.39 -4.70
CA ASP A 56 -3.95 21.21 -3.31
C ASP A 56 -3.44 19.88 -2.71
N GLY A 57 -2.62 19.11 -3.43
CA GLY A 57 -2.08 17.82 -2.98
C GLY A 57 -3.00 16.62 -3.17
N GLU A 58 -4.17 16.79 -3.77
CA GLU A 58 -5.03 15.67 -4.19
C GLU A 58 -4.35 14.84 -5.30
N ALA A 59 -4.52 13.51 -5.31
CA ALA A 59 -4.09 12.67 -6.42
C ALA A 59 -5.15 11.61 -6.76
N PRO A 60 -5.25 11.18 -8.03
CA PRO A 60 -6.08 10.03 -8.42
C PRO A 60 -5.45 8.70 -8.00
N SER A 61 -6.18 7.58 -8.15
CA SER A 61 -5.65 6.23 -8.00
C SER A 61 -4.50 5.97 -8.98
N GLY A 62 -4.65 6.47 -10.20
CA GLY A 62 -3.64 6.35 -11.24
C GLY A 62 -3.68 7.49 -12.25
N VAL A 63 -2.58 7.63 -12.99
CA VAL A 63 -2.41 8.60 -14.07
C VAL A 63 -2.61 7.89 -15.39
N ILE A 64 -3.55 8.39 -16.20
CA ILE A 64 -3.86 7.89 -17.53
C ILE A 64 -2.78 8.36 -18.51
N LEU A 65 -2.21 7.40 -19.24
CA LEU A 65 -1.10 7.55 -20.17
C LEU A 65 -1.54 7.17 -21.58
N THR A 66 -2.50 7.89 -22.13
CA THR A 66 -3.03 7.63 -23.47
C THR A 66 -2.38 8.55 -24.50
N GLY A 67 -2.10 8.01 -25.69
CA GLY A 67 -1.74 8.85 -26.84
C GLY A 67 -2.88 9.82 -27.21
N PRO A 68 -2.61 10.91 -27.95
CA PRO A 68 -3.59 12.00 -28.16
C PRO A 68 -4.99 11.53 -28.59
N LYS A 69 -5.07 10.64 -29.58
CA LYS A 69 -6.34 10.10 -30.08
C LYS A 69 -7.10 9.26 -29.05
N GLN A 70 -6.39 8.45 -28.27
CA GLN A 70 -7.03 7.65 -27.22
C GLN A 70 -7.46 8.54 -26.04
N GLY A 71 -6.72 9.62 -25.78
CA GLY A 71 -7.12 10.64 -24.82
C GLY A 71 -8.40 11.38 -25.23
N GLU A 72 -8.55 11.73 -26.51
CA GLU A 72 -9.77 12.32 -27.06
C GLU A 72 -10.99 11.39 -26.90
N GLU A 73 -10.84 10.10 -27.24
CA GLU A 73 -11.93 9.13 -27.08
C GLU A 73 -12.25 8.83 -25.61
N TRP A 74 -11.22 8.76 -24.75
CA TRP A 74 -11.41 8.66 -23.30
C TRP A 74 -12.18 9.86 -22.76
N GLU A 75 -11.79 11.08 -23.14
CA GLU A 75 -12.46 12.29 -22.67
C GLU A 75 -13.91 12.33 -23.14
N ARG A 76 -14.18 11.96 -24.40
CA ARG A 76 -15.55 11.83 -24.92
C ARG A 76 -16.35 10.82 -24.11
N PHE A 77 -15.78 9.66 -23.77
CA PHE A 77 -16.46 8.66 -22.94
C PHE A 77 -16.73 9.19 -21.53
N ARG A 78 -15.70 9.73 -20.87
CA ARG A 78 -15.72 10.21 -19.49
C ARG A 78 -16.80 11.25 -19.24
N VAL A 79 -16.94 12.24 -20.13
CA VAL A 79 -17.92 13.34 -19.94
C VAL A 79 -19.36 12.93 -20.24
N ASN A 80 -19.57 11.88 -21.04
CA ASN A 80 -20.89 11.40 -21.44
C ASN A 80 -21.40 10.20 -20.62
N SER A 81 -20.52 9.54 -19.86
CA SER A 81 -20.89 8.46 -18.95
C SER A 81 -21.17 9.01 -17.54
N ALA A 82 -22.40 8.88 -17.07
CA ALA A 82 -22.82 9.41 -15.77
C ALA A 82 -22.02 8.82 -14.60
N GLU A 83 -21.75 7.52 -14.65
CA GLU A 83 -20.95 6.80 -13.65
C GLU A 83 -19.50 7.30 -13.64
N TYR A 84 -18.86 7.34 -14.80
CA TYR A 84 -17.44 7.69 -14.88
C TYR A 84 -17.18 9.17 -14.59
N LYS A 85 -18.08 10.07 -14.98
CA LYS A 85 -17.95 11.51 -14.71
C LYS A 85 -17.87 11.83 -13.22
N MET A 86 -18.53 11.05 -12.37
CA MET A 86 -18.55 11.27 -10.91
C MET A 86 -17.25 10.85 -10.23
N GLU A 87 -16.56 9.85 -10.78
CA GLU A 87 -15.36 9.26 -10.18
C GLU A 87 -14.07 9.69 -10.89
N HIS A 88 -14.16 10.16 -12.14
CA HIS A 88 -13.02 10.57 -12.97
C HIS A 88 -13.18 12.06 -13.30
N LEU A 89 -12.77 12.91 -12.36
CA LEU A 89 -13.04 14.34 -12.40
C LEU A 89 -12.26 15.04 -13.52
N ARG A 90 -11.08 14.51 -13.87
CA ARG A 90 -10.15 15.10 -14.84
C ARG A 90 -9.79 14.08 -15.92
N SER A 91 -9.37 14.57 -17.09
CA SER A 91 -9.10 13.73 -18.27
C SER A 91 -7.94 12.74 -18.07
N THR A 92 -6.98 13.08 -17.22
CA THR A 92 -5.81 12.24 -16.92
C THR A 92 -5.98 11.38 -15.67
N ASP A 93 -7.09 11.52 -14.96
CA ASP A 93 -7.32 10.80 -13.70
C ASP A 93 -7.94 9.45 -13.99
N TRP A 94 -7.30 8.40 -13.48
CA TRP A 94 -7.98 7.14 -13.23
C TRP A 94 -8.45 7.15 -11.77
N TRP A 95 -9.74 7.36 -11.57
CA TRP A 95 -10.41 7.52 -10.27
C TRP A 95 -9.79 8.62 -9.39
N SER A 96 -10.40 9.80 -9.38
CA SER A 96 -9.89 10.98 -8.68
C SER A 96 -9.99 10.87 -7.15
N ASP A 97 -9.14 11.63 -6.45
CA ASP A 97 -9.16 11.85 -5.00
C ASP A 97 -9.03 10.55 -4.17
N HIS A 98 -7.98 9.79 -4.47
CA HIS A 98 -7.55 8.66 -3.64
C HIS A 98 -6.74 9.15 -2.45
N PHE A 99 -7.10 8.68 -1.26
CA PHE A 99 -6.51 9.11 -0.01
C PHE A 99 -5.04 8.69 0.04
N ASP A 100 -4.72 7.42 -0.22
CA ASP A 100 -3.38 6.84 -0.11
C ASP A 100 -2.38 7.29 -1.20
N SER A 101 -2.86 7.60 -2.41
CA SER A 101 -2.02 7.95 -3.57
C SER A 101 -0.97 9.05 -3.32
N PRO A 102 -1.32 10.22 -2.76
CA PRO A 102 -0.34 11.26 -2.42
C PRO A 102 0.77 10.79 -1.46
N LEU A 103 0.45 9.90 -0.53
CA LEU A 103 1.43 9.40 0.43
C LEU A 103 2.43 8.47 -0.25
N PHE A 104 1.96 7.60 -1.14
CA PHE A 104 2.85 6.76 -1.95
C PHE A 104 3.83 7.57 -2.80
N PHE A 105 3.43 8.74 -3.30
CA PHE A 105 4.34 9.63 -4.01
C PHE A 105 5.51 10.07 -3.14
N ILE A 106 5.24 10.55 -1.92
CA ILE A 106 6.27 10.98 -0.97
C ILE A 106 7.15 9.79 -0.55
N LEU A 107 6.54 8.63 -0.26
CA LEU A 107 7.25 7.42 0.15
C LEU A 107 8.17 6.90 -0.97
N THR A 108 7.73 6.95 -2.23
CA THR A 108 8.56 6.57 -3.39
C THR A 108 9.80 7.47 -3.50
N ILE A 109 9.63 8.80 -3.30
CA ILE A 109 10.75 9.74 -3.27
C ILE A 109 11.71 9.41 -2.12
N GLY A 110 11.18 9.14 -0.93
CA GLY A 110 11.98 8.77 0.24
C GLY A 110 12.81 7.51 0.03
N ASP A 111 12.20 6.45 -0.50
CA ASP A 111 12.88 5.20 -0.82
C ASP A 111 13.94 5.39 -1.93
N TYR A 112 13.64 6.18 -2.95
CA TYR A 112 14.61 6.52 -4.01
C TYR A 112 15.83 7.25 -3.45
N ILE A 113 15.62 8.27 -2.60
CA ILE A 113 16.71 9.02 -1.97
C ILE A 113 17.54 8.13 -1.05
N ARG A 114 16.90 7.26 -0.25
CA ARG A 114 17.59 6.33 0.63
C ARG A 114 18.58 5.44 -0.12
N VAL A 115 18.19 4.98 -1.32
CA VAL A 115 19.02 4.06 -2.11
C VAL A 115 20.06 4.79 -2.97
N THR A 116 19.74 5.98 -3.48
CA THR A 116 20.59 6.66 -4.47
C THR A 116 21.37 7.86 -3.93
N GLY A 117 20.92 8.45 -2.82
CA GLY A 117 21.36 9.76 -2.34
C GLY A 117 20.93 10.94 -3.22
N ASP A 118 20.17 10.73 -4.30
CA ASP A 118 19.78 11.78 -5.24
C ASP A 118 18.60 12.60 -4.70
N MET A 119 18.94 13.70 -4.02
CA MET A 119 17.98 14.67 -3.47
C MET A 119 17.19 15.42 -4.55
N THR A 120 17.59 15.37 -5.82
CA THR A 120 16.89 16.14 -6.86
C THR A 120 15.46 15.66 -7.08
N ALA A 121 15.18 14.39 -6.78
CA ALA A 121 13.82 13.84 -6.83
C ALA A 121 12.87 14.54 -5.85
N LEU A 122 13.38 15.00 -4.70
CA LEU A 122 12.61 15.79 -3.75
C LEU A 122 12.62 17.27 -4.11
N SER A 123 13.76 17.84 -4.51
CA SER A 123 13.84 19.29 -4.79
C SER A 123 12.97 19.72 -5.96
N ASP A 124 12.91 18.90 -7.01
CA ASP A 124 12.14 19.22 -8.22
C ASP A 124 10.62 19.20 -7.95
N HIS A 125 10.20 18.39 -6.98
CA HIS A 125 8.79 18.19 -6.62
C HIS A 125 8.43 18.74 -5.24
N TRP A 126 9.27 19.59 -4.64
CA TRP A 126 9.07 20.06 -3.26
C TRP A 126 7.74 20.76 -3.05
N LYS A 127 7.31 21.59 -4.00
CA LYS A 127 6.00 22.28 -3.94
C LYS A 127 4.84 21.27 -3.87
N THR A 128 4.95 20.18 -4.61
CA THR A 128 3.96 19.09 -4.62
C THR A 128 3.94 18.39 -3.27
N VAL A 129 5.11 18.04 -2.73
CA VAL A 129 5.23 17.43 -1.38
C VAL A 129 4.66 18.35 -0.30
N ALA A 130 4.96 19.65 -0.35
CA ALA A 130 4.43 20.63 0.58
C ALA A 130 2.89 20.73 0.49
N ALA A 131 2.30 20.71 -0.72
CA ALA A 131 0.85 20.72 -0.88
C ALA A 131 0.19 19.48 -0.26
N ILE A 132 0.77 18.30 -0.48
CA ILE A 132 0.29 17.04 0.12
C ILE A 132 0.34 17.12 1.64
N PHE A 133 1.47 17.58 2.21
CA PHE A 133 1.61 17.78 3.65
C PHE A 133 0.50 18.67 4.22
N ARG A 134 0.25 19.82 3.59
CA ARG A 134 -0.79 20.77 4.05
C ARG A 134 -2.20 20.20 3.93
N ARG A 135 -2.50 19.45 2.87
CA ARG A 135 -3.77 18.71 2.73
C ARG A 135 -3.97 17.74 3.89
N TYR A 136 -2.98 16.92 4.16
CA TYR A 136 -3.03 15.91 5.20
C TYR A 136 -3.09 16.47 6.62
N GLN A 137 -2.40 17.59 6.86
CA GLN A 137 -2.54 18.35 8.09
C GLN A 137 -4.00 18.81 8.31
N GLY A 138 -4.73 19.12 7.25
CA GLY A 138 -6.16 19.44 7.30
C GLY A 138 -7.06 18.26 7.69
N PHE A 139 -6.59 17.02 7.58
CA PHE A 139 -7.31 15.82 8.04
C PHE A 139 -7.06 15.48 9.51
N ASP A 140 -6.12 16.15 10.19
CA ASP A 140 -5.93 16.01 11.64
C ASP A 140 -6.98 16.83 12.42
N VAL A 141 -8.23 16.37 12.37
CA VAL A 141 -9.39 17.08 12.96
C VAL A 141 -9.38 17.09 14.49
N TYR A 142 -8.63 16.18 15.12
CA TYR A 142 -8.52 16.06 16.58
C TYR A 142 -7.21 16.62 17.14
N GLY A 143 -6.33 17.10 16.27
CA GLY A 143 -5.01 17.57 16.67
C GLY A 143 -4.16 16.47 17.29
N THR A 144 -4.28 15.21 16.88
CA THR A 144 -3.50 14.07 17.40
C THR A 144 -2.27 13.79 16.55
N GLY A 145 -2.12 14.47 15.42
CA GLY A 145 -1.15 14.15 14.37
C GLY A 145 -1.59 13.04 13.43
N LEU A 146 -2.74 12.41 13.69
CA LEU A 146 -3.29 11.31 12.89
C LEU A 146 -4.32 11.85 11.90
N ALA A 147 -4.16 11.51 10.62
CA ALA A 147 -5.11 11.90 9.59
C ALA A 147 -6.43 11.11 9.72
N VAL A 148 -7.56 11.81 9.70
CA VAL A 148 -8.90 11.24 9.69
C VAL A 148 -9.42 11.16 8.26
N LYS A 149 -9.55 9.94 7.76
CA LYS A 149 -10.06 9.66 6.42
C LYS A 149 -11.57 9.90 6.36
N PRO A 150 -12.08 10.69 5.39
CA PRO A 150 -13.51 10.78 5.12
C PRO A 150 -14.10 9.43 4.69
N ARG A 151 -15.42 9.27 4.82
CA ARG A 151 -16.07 8.00 4.50
C ARG A 151 -16.20 7.77 2.99
N HIS A 152 -15.33 6.93 2.43
CA HIS A 152 -15.36 6.47 1.04
C HIS A 152 -14.45 5.25 0.86
N ASP A 153 -14.46 4.65 -0.32
CA ASP A 153 -13.65 3.49 -0.75
C ASP A 153 -12.47 3.92 -1.64
N ARG A 154 -11.89 5.09 -1.39
CA ARG A 154 -10.76 5.64 -2.18
C ARG A 154 -9.46 5.52 -1.42
N ASP A 155 -9.06 4.28 -1.20
CA ASP A 155 -7.75 3.84 -0.73
C ASP A 155 -7.50 2.44 -1.33
N TRP A 156 -6.55 1.67 -0.82
CA TRP A 156 -6.28 0.34 -1.38
C TRP A 156 -7.50 -0.61 -1.32
N ALA A 157 -8.32 -0.52 -0.27
CA ALA A 157 -9.46 -1.38 0.00
C ALA A 157 -10.69 -0.85 -0.72
N ASP A 158 -10.58 -0.70 -2.04
CA ASP A 158 -11.53 -0.03 -2.93
C ASP A 158 -12.92 -0.67 -3.11
N ASN A 159 -13.25 -1.68 -2.30
CA ASN A 159 -14.59 -2.26 -2.16
C ASN A 159 -15.08 -2.17 -0.69
N VAL A 160 -14.45 -1.31 0.12
CA VAL A 160 -14.73 -1.10 1.54
C VAL A 160 -14.80 0.40 1.85
N TYR A 161 -15.93 0.86 2.38
CA TYR A 161 -16.16 2.24 2.79
C TYR A 161 -15.55 2.52 4.17
N ARG A 162 -14.23 2.70 4.20
CA ARG A 162 -13.48 3.03 5.43
C ARG A 162 -13.57 4.52 5.77
N HIS A 163 -13.53 4.84 7.06
CA HIS A 163 -13.56 6.19 7.60
C HIS A 163 -12.80 6.26 8.93
N GLY A 164 -12.55 7.46 9.43
CA GLY A 164 -11.91 7.63 10.72
C GLY A 164 -10.40 7.44 10.62
N TYR A 165 -9.80 6.88 11.66
CA TYR A 165 -8.42 6.43 11.58
C TYR A 165 -8.37 5.08 10.89
N VAL A 166 -7.76 5.03 9.70
CA VAL A 166 -7.50 3.80 8.96
C VAL A 166 -6.05 3.40 9.18
N ALA A 167 -5.77 2.22 9.76
CA ALA A 167 -4.40 1.84 10.16
C ALA A 167 -3.42 1.88 8.99
N TYR A 168 -3.88 1.41 7.82
CA TYR A 168 -3.13 1.48 6.58
C TYR A 168 -2.67 2.91 6.26
N ASP A 169 -3.63 3.84 6.14
CA ASP A 169 -3.36 5.23 5.75
C ASP A 169 -2.55 5.98 6.82
N VAL A 170 -2.80 5.71 8.10
CA VAL A 170 -2.04 6.29 9.21
C VAL A 170 -0.57 5.87 9.15
N GLY A 171 -0.28 4.60 8.84
CA GLY A 171 1.09 4.13 8.65
C GLY A 171 1.78 4.82 7.48
N LEU A 172 1.10 4.96 6.34
CA LEU A 172 1.62 5.69 5.19
C LEU A 172 1.90 7.17 5.53
N TRP A 173 1.00 7.80 6.28
CA TRP A 173 1.10 9.21 6.66
C TRP A 173 2.31 9.47 7.55
N ILE A 174 2.52 8.64 8.57
CA ILE A 174 3.67 8.74 9.46
C ILE A 174 4.98 8.54 8.67
N GLY A 175 5.02 7.57 7.75
CA GLY A 175 6.17 7.38 6.87
C GLY A 175 6.45 8.60 5.97
N ALA A 176 5.41 9.20 5.40
CA ALA A 176 5.54 10.41 4.58
C ALA A 176 6.06 11.61 5.40
N LEU A 177 5.59 11.75 6.66
CA LEU A 177 6.09 12.77 7.58
C LEU A 177 7.59 12.58 7.86
N ASP A 178 8.06 11.35 8.05
CA ASP A 178 9.48 11.09 8.29
C ASP A 178 10.33 11.47 7.07
N VAL A 179 9.87 11.16 5.85
CA VAL A 179 10.57 11.57 4.62
C VAL A 179 10.69 13.10 4.58
N ILE A 180 9.60 13.83 4.81
CA ILE A 180 9.61 15.30 4.83
C ILE A 180 10.55 15.81 5.93
N ALA A 181 10.46 15.27 7.14
CA ALA A 181 11.22 15.71 8.31
C ALA A 181 12.72 15.45 8.20
N THR A 182 13.12 14.37 7.52
CA THR A 182 14.53 13.94 7.40
C THR A 182 15.20 14.48 6.15
N GLN A 183 14.49 14.51 5.02
CA GLN A 183 15.03 14.89 3.71
C GLN A 183 14.71 16.33 3.32
N GLY A 184 13.63 16.92 3.86
CA GLY A 184 13.16 18.26 3.49
C GLY A 184 13.91 19.43 4.14
N ALA A 185 14.70 19.20 5.19
CA ALA A 185 15.26 20.27 6.01
C ALA A 185 16.19 21.24 5.24
N ALA A 186 16.88 20.75 4.21
CA ALA A 186 17.72 21.59 3.35
C ALA A 186 16.93 22.46 2.36
N LEU A 187 15.68 22.09 2.07
CA LEU A 187 14.79 22.80 1.13
C LEU A 187 13.89 23.79 1.88
N ASP A 188 13.36 23.37 3.03
CA ASP A 188 12.48 24.17 3.89
C ASP A 188 12.55 23.62 5.32
N ALA A 189 13.42 24.24 6.13
CA ALA A 189 13.64 23.83 7.51
C ALA A 189 12.40 24.01 8.40
N ALA A 190 11.51 24.95 8.07
CA ALA A 190 10.29 25.20 8.84
C ALA A 190 9.30 24.05 8.63
N LEU A 191 8.98 23.72 7.37
CA LEU A 191 8.06 22.63 7.05
C LEU A 191 8.61 21.28 7.53
N ALA A 192 9.91 21.02 7.38
CA ALA A 192 10.53 19.81 7.92
C ALA A 192 10.42 19.72 9.46
N GLY A 193 10.56 20.85 10.16
CA GLY A 193 10.35 20.94 11.60
C GLY A 193 8.91 20.67 12.01
N GLU A 194 7.93 21.22 11.28
CA GLU A 194 6.51 20.95 11.48
C GLU A 194 6.19 19.46 11.28
N ALA A 195 6.69 18.85 10.19
CA ALA A 195 6.49 17.43 9.91
C ALA A 195 7.08 16.54 11.00
N ARG A 196 8.28 16.87 11.52
CA ARG A 196 8.89 16.14 12.63
C ARG A 196 8.02 16.17 13.88
N ALA A 197 7.58 17.36 14.30
CA ALA A 197 6.73 17.52 15.47
C ALA A 197 5.40 16.77 15.31
N LEU A 198 4.83 16.78 14.10
CA LEU A 198 3.60 16.06 13.81
C LEU A 198 3.79 14.54 13.85
N ALA A 199 4.92 14.03 13.36
CA ALA A 199 5.25 12.60 13.39
C ALA A 199 5.45 12.10 14.84
N GLU A 200 6.15 12.88 15.66
CA GLU A 200 6.32 12.60 17.10
C GLU A 200 4.96 12.57 17.82
N LYS A 201 4.10 13.55 17.52
CA LYS A 201 2.76 13.63 18.08
C LYS A 201 1.88 12.44 17.65
N ALA A 202 1.89 12.10 16.36
CA ALA A 202 1.15 10.98 15.80
C ALA A 202 1.52 9.67 16.51
N ARG A 203 2.82 9.37 16.64
CA ARG A 203 3.32 8.19 17.35
C ARG A 203 2.91 8.17 18.82
N ALA A 204 2.94 9.32 19.49
CA ALA A 204 2.55 9.43 20.90
C ALA A 204 1.05 9.16 21.13
N ASN A 205 0.19 9.46 20.14
CA ASN A 205 -1.26 9.29 20.25
C ASN A 205 -1.79 7.98 19.63
N LEU A 206 -0.96 7.25 18.87
CA LEU A 206 -1.39 6.10 18.08
C LEU A 206 -2.01 4.97 18.92
N ASP A 207 -1.35 4.57 20.01
CA ASP A 207 -1.85 3.48 20.88
C ASP A 207 -3.20 3.86 21.51
N GLU A 208 -3.29 5.08 22.06
CA GLU A 208 -4.54 5.58 22.64
C GLU A 208 -5.66 5.66 21.60
N ALA A 209 -5.36 6.05 20.37
CA ALA A 209 -6.35 6.19 19.31
C ALA A 209 -6.83 4.85 18.76
N MET A 210 -5.93 3.88 18.53
CA MET A 210 -6.18 2.77 17.60
C MET A 210 -5.86 1.37 18.15
N LEU A 211 -5.10 1.26 19.25
CA LEU A 211 -4.76 -0.06 19.79
C LEU A 211 -6.00 -0.74 20.36
N THR A 212 -6.23 -1.98 19.92
CA THR A 212 -7.31 -2.84 20.40
C THR A 212 -6.87 -3.59 21.67
N PRO A 213 -7.83 -4.05 22.50
CA PRO A 213 -7.52 -4.94 23.62
C PRO A 213 -6.86 -6.26 23.18
N GLY A 214 -6.99 -6.64 21.92
CA GLY A 214 -6.36 -7.83 21.33
C GLY A 214 -4.84 -7.72 21.16
N GLY A 215 -4.27 -6.51 21.23
CA GLY A 215 -2.83 -6.28 21.06
C GLY A 215 -2.41 -5.89 19.65
N TRP A 216 -3.37 -5.66 18.74
CA TRP A 216 -3.17 -5.12 17.39
C TRP A 216 -3.98 -3.84 17.17
N TYR A 217 -3.77 -3.17 16.03
CA TYR A 217 -4.48 -1.94 15.68
C TYR A 217 -5.74 -2.24 14.90
N GLN A 218 -6.81 -1.48 15.17
CA GLN A 218 -8.05 -1.55 14.40
C GLN A 218 -7.81 -1.31 12.90
N ASP A 219 -8.61 -1.90 12.01
CA ASP A 219 -8.54 -1.59 10.58
C ASP A 219 -8.99 -0.14 10.36
N TYR A 220 -10.20 0.21 10.80
CA TYR A 220 -10.68 1.58 10.72
C TYR A 220 -11.71 1.98 11.77
N GLY A 221 -11.96 3.29 11.87
CA GLY A 221 -13.03 3.88 12.65
C GLY A 221 -12.57 4.89 13.71
N LEU A 222 -13.49 5.28 14.57
CA LEU A 222 -13.27 6.22 15.67
C LEU A 222 -13.88 5.69 16.97
N LYS A 223 -13.12 5.77 18.06
CA LYS A 223 -13.61 5.41 19.40
C LYS A 223 -14.77 6.34 19.78
N GLY A 224 -15.83 5.77 20.36
CA GLY A 224 -17.09 6.48 20.65
C GLY A 224 -18.10 6.46 19.50
N GLU A 225 -17.67 6.05 18.30
CA GLU A 225 -18.54 5.80 17.15
C GLU A 225 -18.51 4.30 16.80
N PHE A 226 -17.84 3.96 15.71
CA PHE A 226 -17.61 2.60 15.27
C PHE A 226 -16.13 2.31 15.15
N VAL A 227 -15.76 1.07 15.47
CA VAL A 227 -14.44 0.53 15.17
C VAL A 227 -14.61 -0.85 14.53
N GLU A 228 -14.00 -1.01 13.35
CA GLU A 228 -13.69 -2.32 12.79
C GLU A 228 -12.34 -2.77 13.35
N ASP A 229 -12.37 -3.71 14.29
CA ASP A 229 -11.21 -4.09 15.12
C ASP A 229 -10.57 -5.42 14.71
N HIS A 230 -10.97 -5.98 13.57
CA HIS A 230 -10.33 -7.17 13.04
C HIS A 230 -8.86 -6.90 12.71
N LEU A 231 -8.06 -7.95 12.64
CA LEU A 231 -6.66 -7.81 12.25
C LEU A 231 -6.56 -7.82 10.73
N THR A 232 -5.78 -6.90 10.18
CA THR A 232 -5.54 -6.80 8.74
C THR A 232 -4.04 -6.74 8.42
N LEU A 233 -3.62 -7.29 7.27
CA LEU A 233 -2.22 -7.24 6.83
C LEU A 233 -1.82 -5.84 6.36
N ASP A 234 -2.75 -5.04 5.86
CA ASP A 234 -2.47 -3.68 5.43
C ASP A 234 -2.06 -2.76 6.60
N SER A 235 -2.51 -3.06 7.83
CA SER A 235 -2.10 -2.36 9.05
C SER A 235 -0.59 -2.47 9.31
N LEU A 236 0.11 -3.41 8.65
CA LEU A 236 1.56 -3.56 8.73
C LEU A 236 2.31 -2.38 8.10
N THR A 237 1.65 -1.44 7.41
CA THR A 237 2.28 -0.14 7.07
C THR A 237 2.72 0.61 8.33
N LEU A 238 2.01 0.48 9.45
CA LEU A 238 2.43 1.03 10.76
C LEU A 238 3.79 0.47 11.20
N LEU A 239 4.08 -0.79 10.88
CA LEU A 239 5.34 -1.45 11.24
C LEU A 239 6.45 -1.11 10.24
N ARG A 240 6.11 -1.10 8.95
CA ARG A 240 7.06 -0.78 7.86
C ARG A 240 7.65 0.62 8.07
N PHE A 241 6.82 1.59 8.43
CA PHE A 241 7.20 2.99 8.62
C PHE A 241 7.44 3.38 10.08
N ASP A 242 7.78 2.41 10.94
CA ASP A 242 8.23 2.65 12.32
C ASP A 242 7.30 3.57 13.12
N ALA A 243 5.99 3.44 12.90
CA ALA A 243 4.96 4.15 13.66
C ALA A 243 4.80 3.59 15.08
N VAL A 244 5.32 2.38 15.31
CA VAL A 244 5.15 1.62 16.55
C VAL A 244 6.50 1.10 17.06
N SER A 245 6.59 0.78 18.35
CA SER A 245 7.80 0.18 18.91
C SER A 245 8.09 -1.22 18.34
N ALA A 246 9.35 -1.66 18.37
CA ALA A 246 9.75 -2.98 17.90
C ALA A 246 9.02 -4.12 18.66
N ASP A 247 8.75 -3.96 19.95
CA ASP A 247 8.03 -4.95 20.74
C ASP A 247 6.56 -5.04 20.35
N ARG A 248 5.94 -3.89 20.06
CA ARG A 248 4.59 -3.85 19.50
C ARG A 248 4.53 -4.50 18.12
N ALA A 249 5.51 -4.19 17.25
CA ALA A 249 5.61 -4.81 15.94
C ALA A 249 5.68 -6.34 16.02
N ARG A 250 6.55 -6.89 16.88
CA ARG A 250 6.64 -8.34 17.12
C ARG A 250 5.33 -8.93 17.64
N THR A 251 4.65 -8.21 18.54
CA THR A 251 3.33 -8.62 19.06
C THR A 251 2.33 -8.76 17.91
N VAL A 252 2.18 -7.73 17.07
CA VAL A 252 1.27 -7.71 15.92
C VAL A 252 1.61 -8.83 14.93
N LEU A 253 2.89 -9.04 14.60
CA LEU A 253 3.33 -10.11 13.70
C LEU A 253 3.01 -11.51 14.27
N GLY A 254 3.10 -11.70 15.59
CA GLY A 254 2.66 -12.94 16.24
C GLY A 254 1.14 -13.14 16.21
N HIS A 255 0.34 -12.07 16.15
CA HIS A 255 -1.09 -12.19 15.87
C HIS A 255 -1.37 -12.51 14.39
N ALA A 256 -0.66 -11.89 13.45
CA ALA A 256 -0.77 -12.20 12.03
C ALA A 256 -0.46 -13.68 11.75
N GLU A 257 0.59 -14.23 12.37
CA GLU A 257 0.93 -15.65 12.26
C GLU A 257 -0.20 -16.57 12.74
N ARG A 258 -0.83 -16.26 13.87
CA ARG A 258 -1.87 -17.11 14.45
C ARG A 258 -3.22 -16.96 13.75
N LEU A 259 -3.54 -15.76 13.26
CA LEU A 259 -4.89 -15.41 12.80
C LEU A 259 -5.00 -15.29 11.28
N LEU A 260 -3.95 -14.86 10.60
CA LEU A 260 -3.99 -14.58 9.17
C LEU A 260 -3.34 -15.66 8.32
N GLU A 261 -2.34 -16.38 8.83
CA GLU A 261 -1.84 -17.58 8.15
C GLU A 261 -2.90 -18.68 8.22
N THR A 262 -3.42 -19.06 7.06
CA THR A 262 -4.55 -19.99 6.95
C THR A 262 -4.22 -21.38 7.49
N ARG A 263 -2.93 -21.79 7.42
CA ARG A 263 -2.42 -23.01 8.05
C ARG A 263 -2.57 -23.05 9.58
N ASN A 264 -2.64 -21.89 10.23
CA ASN A 264 -2.71 -21.77 11.69
C ASN A 264 -4.13 -21.41 12.18
N ASN A 265 -5.04 -21.07 11.27
CA ASN A 265 -6.39 -20.64 11.59
C ASN A 265 -7.41 -21.70 11.18
N ASP A 266 -7.81 -22.54 12.12
CA ASP A 266 -8.82 -23.59 11.95
C ASP A 266 -10.27 -23.06 11.97
N ARG A 267 -10.45 -21.76 12.26
CA ARG A 267 -11.77 -21.12 12.27
C ARG A 267 -12.26 -20.74 10.87
N GLN A 268 -11.37 -20.72 9.88
CA GLN A 268 -11.77 -20.66 8.46
C GLN A 268 -11.83 -22.09 7.88
N PRO A 269 -12.79 -22.38 6.98
CA PRO A 269 -13.11 -23.77 6.63
C PRO A 269 -12.30 -24.34 5.46
N TYR A 270 -11.30 -23.62 4.92
CA TYR A 270 -10.68 -23.93 3.63
C TYR A 270 -9.25 -24.47 3.72
N GLY A 271 -8.76 -24.78 4.92
CA GLY A 271 -7.43 -25.36 5.12
C GLY A 271 -6.30 -24.38 4.82
N ASP A 272 -5.14 -24.87 4.39
CA ASP A 272 -3.97 -24.03 4.07
C ASP A 272 -4.03 -23.57 2.61
N TRP A 273 -4.22 -22.28 2.41
CA TRP A 273 -4.25 -21.68 1.08
C TRP A 273 -3.47 -20.38 0.98
N GLY A 274 -2.97 -19.77 2.05
CA GLY A 274 -2.30 -18.47 1.97
C GLY A 274 -2.34 -17.64 3.26
N VAL A 275 -2.19 -16.33 3.13
CA VAL A 275 -2.32 -15.39 4.23
C VAL A 275 -3.50 -14.45 3.99
N MET A 276 -4.50 -14.47 4.85
CA MET A 276 -5.67 -13.61 4.74
C MET A 276 -5.29 -12.15 4.95
N CYS A 277 -5.77 -11.24 4.10
CA CYS A 277 -5.58 -9.80 4.28
C CYS A 277 -6.38 -9.22 5.45
N ALA A 278 -7.41 -9.91 5.92
CA ALA A 278 -8.27 -9.51 7.03
C ALA A 278 -8.91 -10.73 7.71
N TRP A 279 -8.95 -10.74 9.06
CA TRP A 279 -9.69 -11.74 9.83
C TRP A 279 -10.07 -11.24 11.24
N PRO A 280 -11.30 -11.50 11.72
CA PRO A 280 -12.46 -12.11 11.04
C PRO A 280 -13.03 -11.22 9.90
N PRO A 281 -14.03 -11.70 9.13
CA PRO A 281 -14.69 -10.87 8.12
C PRO A 281 -15.30 -9.59 8.70
N PHE A 282 -15.47 -8.56 7.86
CA PHE A 282 -16.04 -7.27 8.26
C PHE A 282 -17.36 -7.42 9.04
N LYS A 283 -17.48 -6.73 10.17
CA LYS A 283 -18.66 -6.75 11.05
C LYS A 283 -19.87 -6.09 10.41
N ARG A 284 -19.64 -5.08 9.58
CA ARG A 284 -20.68 -4.25 8.98
C ARG A 284 -20.80 -4.51 7.49
N PRO A 285 -21.85 -5.24 7.05
CA PRO A 285 -22.09 -5.45 5.63
C PRO A 285 -22.21 -4.14 4.84
N ALA A 286 -22.79 -3.09 5.44
CA ALA A 286 -22.95 -1.77 4.83
C ALA A 286 -21.62 -1.05 4.52
N ASP A 287 -20.50 -1.50 5.11
CA ASP A 287 -19.18 -0.98 4.81
C ASP A 287 -18.53 -1.71 3.63
N THR A 288 -19.10 -2.80 3.13
CA THR A 288 -18.53 -3.60 2.03
C THR A 288 -19.41 -3.56 0.79
N ARG A 289 -18.79 -3.67 -0.39
CA ARG A 289 -19.51 -3.76 -1.68
C ARG A 289 -18.87 -4.75 -2.64
N ALA A 290 -19.57 -5.00 -3.75
CA ALA A 290 -19.10 -5.80 -4.87
C ALA A 290 -18.44 -7.13 -4.43
N LYS A 291 -17.14 -7.32 -4.62
CA LYS A 291 -16.47 -8.57 -4.27
C LYS A 291 -16.33 -8.73 -2.75
N SER A 292 -16.03 -7.66 -2.03
CA SER A 292 -15.80 -7.70 -0.57
C SER A 292 -17.07 -7.87 0.26
N ALA A 293 -18.25 -7.82 -0.37
CA ALA A 293 -19.52 -8.15 0.31
C ALA A 293 -19.58 -9.61 0.79
N PHE A 294 -18.68 -10.47 0.31
CA PHE A 294 -18.60 -11.88 0.69
C PHE A 294 -17.34 -12.12 1.53
N ALA A 295 -17.50 -12.79 2.67
CA ALA A 295 -16.38 -13.25 3.48
C ALA A 295 -15.41 -14.10 2.64
N TYR A 296 -14.12 -13.98 2.93
CA TYR A 296 -13.03 -14.60 2.18
C TYR A 296 -12.98 -14.19 0.72
N ARG A 297 -13.37 -12.96 0.36
CA ARG A 297 -13.29 -12.50 -1.02
C ARG A 297 -12.72 -11.10 -1.09
N TYR A 298 -11.72 -10.93 -1.95
CA TYR A 298 -11.11 -9.63 -2.22
C TYR A 298 -10.59 -8.98 -0.91
N HIS A 299 -11.01 -7.76 -0.56
CA HIS A 299 -10.54 -7.11 0.68
C HIS A 299 -11.08 -7.75 1.96
N ASN A 300 -12.12 -8.59 1.87
CA ASN A 300 -12.73 -9.26 3.01
C ASN A 300 -12.07 -10.62 3.30
N GLY A 301 -10.75 -10.63 3.42
CA GLY A 301 -9.97 -11.79 3.87
C GLY A 301 -9.47 -12.73 2.78
N ALA A 302 -9.22 -12.25 1.55
CA ALA A 302 -8.46 -13.03 0.56
C ALA A 302 -6.94 -12.93 0.78
N ASP A 303 -6.15 -13.77 0.11
CA ASP A 303 -4.70 -13.63 0.03
C ASP A 303 -4.37 -12.65 -1.09
N TRP A 304 -3.62 -11.62 -0.73
CA TRP A 304 -3.12 -10.59 -1.63
C TRP A 304 -1.60 -10.68 -1.61
N PRO A 305 -0.96 -11.21 -2.67
CA PRO A 305 0.46 -11.51 -2.62
C PRO A 305 1.32 -10.32 -2.20
N TYR A 306 1.05 -9.08 -2.63
CA TYR A 306 1.89 -7.95 -2.19
C TYR A 306 1.85 -7.72 -0.66
N LEU A 307 0.70 -7.95 0.00
CA LEU A 307 0.57 -7.88 1.46
C LEU A 307 1.29 -9.06 2.13
N SER A 308 1.28 -10.24 1.50
CA SER A 308 2.09 -11.39 1.93
C SER A 308 3.59 -11.08 1.83
N GLY A 309 4.02 -10.39 0.77
CA GLY A 309 5.39 -9.89 0.63
C GLY A 309 5.77 -8.84 1.69
N LEU A 310 4.89 -7.89 1.96
CA LEU A 310 5.04 -6.92 3.06
C LEU A 310 5.18 -7.65 4.41
N TYR A 311 4.30 -8.61 4.69
CA TYR A 311 4.34 -9.39 5.92
C TYR A 311 5.65 -10.17 6.06
N ALA A 312 6.11 -10.83 4.99
CA ALA A 312 7.38 -11.55 4.96
C ALA A 312 8.56 -10.63 5.28
N GLU A 313 8.63 -9.46 4.65
CA GLU A 313 9.65 -8.44 4.91
C GLU A 313 9.61 -7.98 6.38
N GLN A 314 8.43 -7.70 6.93
CA GLN A 314 8.34 -7.29 8.34
C GLN A 314 8.79 -8.40 9.29
N ARG A 315 8.48 -9.68 9.01
CA ARG A 315 9.05 -10.79 9.80
C ARG A 315 10.57 -10.83 9.71
N LEU A 316 11.15 -10.65 8.52
CA LEU A 316 12.59 -10.59 8.31
C LEU A 316 13.24 -9.41 9.05
N LYS A 317 12.67 -8.20 8.94
CA LYS A 317 13.11 -6.97 9.63
C LYS A 317 13.23 -7.18 11.14
N PHE A 318 12.28 -7.88 11.75
CA PHE A 318 12.26 -8.13 13.20
C PHE A 318 12.91 -9.45 13.63
N GLY A 319 13.56 -10.17 12.71
CA GLY A 319 14.28 -11.42 13.00
C GLY A 319 13.38 -12.58 13.40
N LEU A 320 12.12 -12.60 12.94
CA LEU A 320 11.16 -13.66 13.23
C LEU A 320 11.27 -14.77 12.17
N GLY A 321 11.17 -16.03 12.61
CA GLY A 321 11.10 -17.20 11.70
C GLY A 321 9.79 -17.26 10.91
N GLY A 322 9.59 -18.26 10.06
CA GLY A 322 8.33 -18.44 9.32
C GLY A 322 8.04 -17.39 8.24
N TRP A 323 9.01 -16.51 7.94
CA TRP A 323 8.93 -15.50 6.87
C TRP A 323 8.80 -16.12 5.47
N ASP A 324 9.20 -17.37 5.32
CA ASP A 324 9.22 -18.13 4.07
C ASP A 324 7.83 -18.57 3.63
N TYR A 325 6.91 -18.82 4.57
CA TYR A 325 5.53 -19.14 4.28
C TYR A 325 4.80 -18.02 3.53
N PRO A 326 4.69 -16.78 4.05
CA PRO A 326 4.06 -15.70 3.29
C PRO A 326 4.82 -15.37 2.00
N LEU A 327 6.13 -15.65 1.95
CA LEU A 327 6.95 -15.38 0.78
C LEU A 327 6.69 -16.36 -0.39
N THR A 328 6.35 -17.61 -0.09
CA THR A 328 6.25 -18.69 -1.08
C THR A 328 4.86 -19.33 -1.21
N ARG A 329 3.96 -19.19 -0.23
CA ARG A 329 2.68 -19.92 -0.21
C ARG A 329 1.78 -19.56 -1.39
N TRP A 330 1.69 -18.28 -1.76
CA TRP A 330 0.90 -17.85 -2.91
C TRP A 330 1.41 -18.51 -4.21
N TRP A 331 2.73 -18.68 -4.35
CA TRP A 331 3.35 -19.33 -5.51
C TRP A 331 3.01 -20.83 -5.54
N ARG A 332 3.14 -21.52 -4.40
CA ARG A 332 2.74 -22.93 -4.27
C ARG A 332 1.26 -23.12 -4.63
N THR A 333 0.40 -22.21 -4.16
CA THR A 333 -1.03 -22.26 -4.48
C THR A 333 -1.31 -22.04 -5.96
N SER A 334 -0.59 -21.12 -6.62
CA SER A 334 -0.66 -20.97 -8.08
C SER A 334 -0.27 -22.25 -8.81
N LEU A 335 0.81 -22.92 -8.39
CA LEU A 335 1.24 -24.19 -8.99
C LEU A 335 0.21 -25.31 -8.78
N GLU A 336 -0.32 -25.45 -7.57
CA GLU A 336 -1.36 -26.43 -7.22
C GLU A 336 -2.61 -26.28 -8.09
N ASN A 337 -2.93 -25.04 -8.50
CA ASN A 337 -4.10 -24.73 -9.31
C ASN A 337 -3.79 -24.57 -10.82
N GLY A 338 -2.54 -24.80 -11.25
CA GLY A 338 -2.13 -24.65 -12.65
C GLY A 338 -2.20 -23.21 -13.17
N TRP A 339 -2.08 -22.21 -12.30
CA TRP A 339 -2.09 -20.80 -12.68
C TRP A 339 -0.69 -20.34 -13.12
N ILE A 340 -0.63 -19.62 -14.24
CA ILE A 340 0.62 -19.14 -14.82
C ILE A 340 0.88 -17.71 -14.33
N GLY A 341 1.82 -17.55 -13.41
CA GLY A 341 2.33 -16.25 -12.96
C GLY A 341 1.70 -15.72 -11.66
N SER A 342 2.05 -14.48 -11.32
CA SER A 342 1.54 -13.79 -10.14
C SER A 342 0.05 -13.52 -10.23
N VAL A 343 -0.69 -13.84 -9.16
CA VAL A 343 -2.11 -13.55 -9.03
C VAL A 343 -2.32 -12.22 -8.30
N GLU A 344 -3.45 -11.57 -8.59
CA GLU A 344 -3.88 -10.35 -7.90
C GLU A 344 -4.30 -10.63 -6.46
N TYR A 345 -5.23 -11.54 -6.32
CA TYR A 345 -5.67 -12.09 -5.05
C TYR A 345 -6.26 -13.47 -5.31
N PHE A 346 -6.39 -14.28 -4.27
CA PHE A 346 -7.21 -15.49 -4.33
C PHE A 346 -7.63 -15.91 -2.93
N SER A 347 -8.68 -16.72 -2.89
CA SER A 347 -9.15 -17.36 -1.67
C SER A 347 -10.25 -18.36 -2.03
N PRO A 348 -10.23 -19.59 -1.51
CA PRO A 348 -11.36 -20.49 -1.64
C PRO A 348 -12.60 -19.88 -0.96
N PRO A 349 -13.82 -20.12 -1.50
CA PRO A 349 -14.14 -20.90 -2.70
C PRO A 349 -14.11 -20.06 -3.99
N PHE A 350 -13.60 -18.83 -3.95
CA PHE A 350 -13.67 -17.89 -5.06
C PHE A 350 -12.51 -18.10 -6.05
N ALA A 351 -12.78 -17.73 -7.31
CA ALA A 351 -11.75 -17.69 -8.33
C ALA A 351 -10.71 -16.59 -8.02
N ARG A 352 -9.49 -16.81 -8.49
CA ARG A 352 -8.41 -15.81 -8.46
C ARG A 352 -8.77 -14.53 -9.22
N GLY A 353 -8.13 -13.44 -8.85
CA GLY A 353 -8.06 -12.23 -9.65
C GLY A 353 -7.17 -12.35 -10.88
N SER A 354 -6.80 -11.21 -11.42
CA SER A 354 -6.00 -11.09 -12.64
C SER A 354 -4.60 -11.70 -12.49
N LEU A 355 -3.98 -12.12 -13.60
CA LEU A 355 -2.61 -12.62 -13.65
C LEU A 355 -1.61 -11.50 -13.99
N LEU A 356 -0.32 -11.82 -13.82
CA LEU A 356 0.82 -10.98 -14.16
C LEU A 356 0.76 -9.63 -13.44
N GLN A 357 0.53 -9.67 -12.14
CA GLN A 357 0.40 -8.49 -11.31
C GLN A 357 1.76 -7.95 -10.89
N GLY A 358 2.00 -6.66 -11.13
CA GLY A 358 3.29 -6.01 -10.92
C GLY A 358 3.72 -5.98 -9.44
N TRP A 359 2.77 -5.87 -8.52
CA TRP A 359 3.03 -5.71 -7.09
C TRP A 359 3.71 -6.92 -6.43
N THR A 360 3.86 -8.05 -7.13
CA THR A 360 4.70 -9.15 -6.62
C THR A 360 6.18 -8.76 -6.55
N GLY A 361 6.57 -7.61 -7.12
CA GLY A 361 7.85 -6.95 -6.87
C GLY A 361 8.17 -6.80 -5.38
N MET A 362 7.17 -6.67 -4.50
CA MET A 362 7.39 -6.59 -3.05
C MET A 362 8.08 -7.84 -2.47
N HIS A 363 7.80 -9.04 -3.01
CA HIS A 363 8.51 -10.25 -2.57
C HIS A 363 9.96 -10.24 -3.00
N ALA A 364 10.22 -9.85 -4.26
CA ALA A 364 11.58 -9.74 -4.77
C ALA A 364 12.38 -8.72 -3.96
N ALA A 365 11.77 -7.59 -3.60
CA ALA A 365 12.39 -6.60 -2.73
C ALA A 365 12.72 -7.17 -1.34
N ALA A 366 11.81 -7.92 -0.70
CA ALA A 366 12.05 -8.56 0.58
C ALA A 366 13.24 -9.55 0.52
N ILE A 367 13.33 -10.34 -0.56
CA ILE A 367 14.46 -11.25 -0.79
C ILE A 367 15.77 -10.49 -0.95
N LEU A 368 15.76 -9.41 -1.75
CA LEU A 368 16.97 -8.63 -2.05
C LEU A 368 17.50 -7.89 -0.81
N GLU A 369 16.62 -7.20 -0.08
CA GLU A 369 16.96 -6.47 1.14
C GLU A 369 17.51 -7.39 2.23
N HIS A 370 16.92 -8.58 2.41
CA HIS A 370 17.28 -9.50 3.48
C HIS A 370 18.06 -10.73 3.01
N ARG A 371 18.74 -10.62 1.86
CA ARG A 371 19.43 -11.73 1.19
C ARG A 371 20.34 -12.54 2.12
N ALA A 372 21.18 -11.84 2.88
CA ALA A 372 22.14 -12.50 3.79
C ALA A 372 21.44 -13.34 4.87
N THR A 373 20.35 -12.83 5.44
CA THR A 373 19.55 -13.53 6.45
C THR A 373 18.90 -14.79 5.85
N ILE A 374 18.33 -14.66 4.65
CA ILE A 374 17.67 -15.76 3.93
C ILE A 374 18.68 -16.84 3.55
N GLU A 375 19.83 -16.49 2.96
CA GLU A 375 20.87 -17.44 2.58
C GLU A 375 21.42 -18.19 3.80
N THR A 376 21.61 -17.49 4.92
CA THR A 376 22.02 -18.11 6.19
C THR A 376 20.96 -19.07 6.73
N ALA A 377 19.67 -18.75 6.61
CA ALA A 377 18.59 -19.63 7.02
C ALA A 377 18.48 -20.88 6.13
N ILE A 378 18.63 -20.74 4.81
CA ILE A 378 18.66 -21.85 3.85
C ILE A 378 19.84 -22.78 4.15
N ALA A 379 21.04 -22.24 4.32
CA ALA A 379 22.23 -23.03 4.64
C ALA A 379 22.10 -23.81 5.96
N ALA A 380 21.30 -23.29 6.90
CA ALA A 380 21.02 -23.91 8.18
C ALA A 380 19.79 -24.86 8.17
N GLY A 381 19.11 -25.03 7.03
CA GLY A 381 17.89 -25.86 6.94
C GLY A 381 16.69 -25.32 7.74
N ARG A 382 16.59 -23.99 7.89
CA ARG A 382 15.54 -23.31 8.69
C ARG A 382 14.43 -22.67 7.84
N VAL A 383 14.15 -23.25 6.69
CA VAL A 383 13.05 -22.85 5.79
C VAL A 383 12.02 -23.98 5.82
N ALA A 384 10.72 -23.66 5.90
CA ALA A 384 9.66 -24.66 5.92
C ALA A 384 9.58 -25.38 4.57
N ASP A 385 9.41 -26.70 4.65
CA ASP A 385 9.21 -27.56 3.47
C ASP A 385 7.93 -27.22 2.71
#